data_AF-A0A1X1MUD5-F1
#
_entry.id   AF-A0A1X1MUD5-F1
#
_cell.length_a   1.000
_cell.length_b   1.000
_cell.length_c   1.000
_cell.angle_alpha   90.00
_cell.angle_beta   90.00
_cell.angle_gamma   90.00
#
_symmetry.space_group_name_H-M   'P 1'
#
loop_
_entity.id
_entity.type
_entity.pdbx_description
1 polymer ?
#
loop_
_entity_poly.entity_id
_entity_poly.type
_entity_poly.pdbx_seq_one_letter_code
_entity_poly.pdbx_strand_id
1 'polypeptide(L)'
;MTFDRIGEWDQESLADTECHLHSMMERLRAILAMPTLTAAIFVEIAAIYNNVAYIFLYLESNEAHVRYDELLPWRAAFFDDADLTEALVRSIEGFRCDDLSLEASRQNYLAHLRRPSRHDNLIAARAAELQTAAKAVLQDIRTDQTALLRSLGIDPGSGDPVATFYRLSSRTEKVAVRAKLGLIWEKVRDRRLDDLTDLIDQQVILRRQSSAAVGYPSVLARTLELCRVSEADAVRFTDRCVHGAMASHRALEEEIRKLTGAIDRPIDHFGNYVHRLTGGRRAPLFRLDGCLAFLAEVGRAAFGLDFVRLPTRSPHVIAFGVTEGGHDVGAINFDLWHSGKRSSNRTTGIRNRLDYAGVVQRPVAYVSCRFDGGREGGLITFQNVHSLFHEFGHALNHLLIVTRLPDRSGLEYLPLERLENLSMWFEKWAFHPELAEAFALDATAREGLILCQQVKGLEYRRTHLERAVTAALDLEVHRHSTASLAEVYPELQERYGLANHCTLGDFLSSFTWPMFQAHPGANFAYLWGAADSARRFSPVMTTSVAAVGPPHEVRRQFRSCFNFDEPSDEPDSGAIYEFYEKIVPGTAPGWAAA
;
A
#
# COMPACT_ATOMS: atom_id res chain seq x y z
N MET A 1 22.06 -2.79 -24.91
CA MET A 1 21.51 -1.43 -24.76
C MET A 1 21.44 -1.13 -23.28
N THR A 2 22.11 -0.09 -22.80
CA THR A 2 21.96 0.44 -21.43
C THR A 2 20.84 1.47 -21.46
N PHE A 3 19.71 1.18 -20.82
CA PHE A 3 18.49 2.00 -20.84
C PHE A 3 18.47 3.05 -19.70
N ASP A 4 19.62 3.66 -19.37
CA ASP A 4 19.86 4.32 -18.07
C ASP A 4 19.42 5.78 -17.93
N ARG A 5 18.53 6.28 -18.80
CA ARG A 5 18.09 7.68 -18.73
C ARG A 5 16.58 7.79 -18.69
N ILE A 6 16.03 7.76 -17.48
CA ILE A 6 14.64 8.16 -17.19
C ILE A 6 14.70 9.56 -16.56
N GLY A 7 14.55 10.60 -17.37
CA GLY A 7 14.42 12.01 -16.98
C GLY A 7 13.55 12.75 -18.01
N GLU A 8 12.93 13.89 -17.65
CA GLU A 8 11.72 14.48 -18.29
C GLU A 8 11.55 14.42 -19.79
N TRP A 9 10.26 14.38 -20.11
CA TRP A 9 9.69 14.36 -21.43
C TRP A 9 9.03 15.69 -21.77
N ASP A 10 9.80 16.61 -22.35
CA ASP A 10 9.32 17.75 -23.13
C ASP A 10 8.94 17.30 -24.56
N GLN A 11 8.52 18.22 -25.46
CA GLN A 11 8.24 17.84 -26.86
C GLN A 11 9.44 17.19 -27.57
N GLU A 12 10.66 17.59 -27.19
CA GLU A 12 11.90 17.01 -27.72
C GLU A 12 12.06 15.56 -27.22
N SER A 13 11.64 15.28 -25.99
CA SER A 13 11.69 13.93 -25.42
C SER A 13 10.46 13.05 -25.70
N LEU A 14 9.34 13.60 -26.17
CA LEU A 14 8.30 12.78 -26.82
C LEU A 14 8.81 12.23 -28.17
N ALA A 15 9.56 13.02 -28.93
CA ALA A 15 10.21 12.56 -30.15
C ALA A 15 11.31 11.52 -29.86
N ASP A 16 12.14 11.72 -28.83
CA ASP A 16 13.11 10.71 -28.39
C ASP A 16 12.42 9.41 -27.96
N THR A 17 11.26 9.53 -27.32
CA THR A 17 10.47 8.37 -26.93
C THR A 17 9.92 7.64 -28.10
N GLU A 18 9.30 8.37 -29.03
CA GLU A 18 8.80 7.78 -30.25
C GLU A 18 9.93 7.04 -30.98
N CYS A 19 11.13 7.61 -31.01
CA CYS A 19 12.33 6.95 -31.52
C CYS A 19 12.68 5.66 -30.75
N HIS A 20 12.57 5.65 -29.42
CA HIS A 20 12.76 4.45 -28.60
C HIS A 20 11.67 3.39 -28.83
N LEU A 21 10.39 3.76 -28.87
CA LEU A 21 9.26 2.87 -29.14
C LEU A 21 9.40 2.26 -30.54
N HIS A 22 9.77 3.07 -31.52
CA HIS A 22 10.09 2.63 -32.87
C HIS A 22 11.25 1.63 -32.89
N SER A 23 12.36 1.96 -32.23
CA SER A 23 13.54 1.08 -32.17
C SER A 23 13.22 -0.26 -31.51
N MET A 24 12.40 -0.27 -30.44
CA MET A 24 11.94 -1.49 -29.78
C MET A 24 11.04 -2.32 -30.68
N MET A 25 10.14 -1.68 -31.44
CA MET A 25 9.27 -2.39 -32.39
C MET A 25 10.06 -3.01 -33.55
N GLU A 26 11.02 -2.27 -34.11
CA GLU A 26 11.91 -2.81 -35.15
C GLU A 26 12.75 -3.98 -34.63
N ARG A 27 13.24 -3.88 -33.38
CA ARG A 27 13.93 -4.99 -32.74
C ARG A 27 13.02 -6.20 -32.55
N LEU A 28 11.78 -5.99 -32.11
CA LEU A 28 10.79 -7.06 -31.93
C LEU A 28 10.47 -7.77 -33.27
N ARG A 29 10.28 -7.01 -34.34
CA ARG A 29 10.10 -7.55 -35.70
C ARG A 29 11.31 -8.35 -36.18
N ALA A 30 12.52 -7.85 -35.93
CA ALA A 30 13.75 -8.56 -36.27
C ALA A 30 13.90 -9.88 -35.48
N ILE A 31 13.49 -9.90 -34.20
CA ILE A 31 13.44 -11.11 -33.38
C ILE A 31 12.43 -12.12 -33.93
N LEU A 32 11.22 -11.67 -34.28
CA LEU A 32 10.17 -12.53 -34.82
C LEU A 32 10.50 -13.10 -36.21
N ALA A 33 11.41 -12.46 -36.96
CA ALA A 33 11.95 -12.99 -38.21
C ALA A 33 13.04 -14.05 -38.01
N MET A 34 13.53 -14.27 -36.79
CA MET A 34 14.54 -15.30 -36.52
C MET A 34 13.92 -16.71 -36.54
N PRO A 35 14.64 -17.72 -37.06
CA PRO A 35 14.10 -19.08 -37.20
C PRO A 35 13.94 -19.81 -35.86
N THR A 36 14.70 -19.42 -34.83
CA THR A 36 14.72 -20.08 -33.52
C THR A 36 14.82 -19.07 -32.39
N LEU A 37 13.93 -19.19 -31.40
CA LEU A 37 13.98 -18.39 -30.18
C LEU A 37 14.96 -19.02 -29.18
N THR A 38 15.82 -18.21 -28.58
CA THR A 38 16.74 -18.63 -27.51
C THR A 38 16.30 -18.02 -26.17
N ALA A 39 16.86 -18.53 -25.06
CA ALA A 39 16.61 -17.97 -23.73
C ALA A 39 16.90 -16.46 -23.65
N ALA A 40 18.04 -16.03 -24.20
CA ALA A 40 18.41 -14.61 -24.22
C ALA A 40 17.42 -13.76 -25.03
N ILE A 41 16.94 -14.28 -26.17
CA ILE A 41 15.96 -13.57 -27.01
C ILE A 41 14.58 -13.52 -26.34
N PHE A 42 14.14 -14.60 -25.69
CA PHE A 42 12.90 -14.58 -24.92
C PHE A 42 12.95 -13.54 -23.79
N VAL A 43 14.07 -13.47 -23.06
CA VAL A 43 14.28 -12.44 -22.03
C VAL A 43 14.30 -11.03 -22.64
N GLU A 44 14.87 -10.86 -23.83
CA GLU A 44 14.85 -9.59 -24.55
C GLU A 44 13.42 -9.17 -24.94
N ILE A 45 12.58 -10.10 -25.40
CA ILE A 45 11.15 -9.84 -25.67
C ILE A 45 10.45 -9.35 -24.39
N ALA A 46 10.63 -10.08 -23.28
CA ALA A 46 10.04 -9.71 -22.00
C ALA A 46 10.53 -8.32 -21.53
N ALA A 47 11.81 -8.01 -21.72
CA ALA A 47 12.37 -6.70 -21.40
C ALA A 47 11.79 -5.57 -22.27
N ILE A 48 11.61 -5.80 -23.58
CA ILE A 48 10.97 -4.84 -24.49
C ILE A 48 9.56 -4.52 -24.02
N TYR A 49 8.73 -5.54 -23.80
CA TYR A 49 7.35 -5.33 -23.37
C TYR A 49 7.26 -4.67 -22.00
N ASN A 50 8.15 -5.03 -21.08
CA ASN A 50 8.18 -4.38 -19.78
C ASN A 50 8.53 -2.88 -19.92
N ASN A 51 9.55 -2.55 -20.72
CA ASN A 51 9.90 -1.15 -21.00
C ASN A 51 8.78 -0.36 -21.69
N VAL A 52 8.06 -0.96 -22.64
CA VAL A 52 6.90 -0.31 -23.28
C VAL A 52 5.77 -0.08 -22.26
N ALA A 53 5.44 -1.08 -21.45
CA ALA A 53 4.43 -0.95 -20.39
C ALA A 53 4.81 0.19 -19.43
N TYR A 54 6.08 0.29 -19.05
CA TYR A 54 6.56 1.36 -18.18
C TYR A 54 6.51 2.75 -18.79
N ILE A 55 6.87 2.89 -20.07
CA ILE A 55 6.74 4.16 -20.77
C ILE A 55 5.30 4.66 -20.64
N PHE A 56 4.31 3.82 -20.96
CA PHE A 56 2.91 4.23 -20.86
C PHE A 56 2.42 4.43 -19.42
N LEU A 57 2.87 3.60 -18.47
CA LEU A 57 2.53 3.80 -17.05
C LEU A 57 3.07 5.13 -16.50
N TYR A 58 4.29 5.50 -16.88
CA TYR A 58 4.89 6.78 -16.52
C TYR A 58 4.16 7.95 -17.17
N LEU A 59 3.87 7.86 -18.48
CA LEU A 59 3.14 8.88 -19.24
C LEU A 59 1.75 9.12 -18.65
N GLU A 60 1.00 8.04 -18.38
CA GLU A 60 -0.30 8.08 -17.71
C GLU A 60 -0.21 8.72 -16.33
N SER A 61 0.83 8.38 -15.56
CA SER A 61 1.07 8.97 -14.23
C SER A 61 1.41 10.46 -14.29
N ASN A 62 1.83 10.97 -15.46
CA ASN A 62 2.21 12.35 -15.71
C ASN A 62 1.29 13.05 -16.72
N GLU A 63 0.09 12.52 -16.99
CA GLU A 63 -0.86 13.06 -17.98
C GLU A 63 -1.24 14.53 -17.74
N ALA A 64 -1.13 15.00 -16.49
CA ALA A 64 -1.37 16.40 -16.11
C ALA A 64 -0.26 17.35 -16.61
N HIS A 65 0.89 16.80 -16.99
CA HIS A 65 2.10 17.54 -17.35
C HIS A 65 2.61 17.17 -18.75
N VAL A 66 2.25 16.00 -19.28
CA VAL A 66 2.69 15.49 -20.58
C VAL A 66 1.48 15.15 -21.45
N ARG A 67 1.39 15.75 -22.64
CA ARG A 67 0.39 15.36 -23.65
C ARG A 67 0.96 14.26 -24.53
N TYR A 68 0.64 13.01 -24.21
CA TYR A 68 1.19 11.83 -24.88
C TYR A 68 0.20 11.13 -25.81
N ASP A 69 -0.92 11.78 -26.14
CA ASP A 69 -1.96 11.21 -27.02
C ASP A 69 -1.39 10.74 -28.36
N GLU A 70 -0.39 11.46 -28.89
CA GLU A 70 0.34 11.12 -30.12
C GLU A 70 1.09 9.78 -30.05
N LEU A 71 1.41 9.31 -28.84
CA LEU A 71 2.07 8.02 -28.61
C LEU A 71 1.09 6.86 -28.37
N LEU A 72 -0.20 7.12 -28.13
CA LEU A 72 -1.19 6.04 -27.94
C LEU A 72 -1.27 5.02 -29.09
N PRO A 73 -1.09 5.40 -30.37
CA PRO A 73 -0.99 4.42 -31.45
C PRO A 73 0.13 3.38 -31.25
N TRP A 74 1.25 3.76 -30.63
CA TRP A 74 2.32 2.82 -30.29
C TRP A 74 1.88 1.82 -29.22
N ARG A 75 1.11 2.25 -28.21
CA ARG A 75 0.53 1.32 -27.22
C ARG A 75 -0.32 0.26 -27.90
N ALA A 76 -1.21 0.69 -28.80
CA ALA A 76 -2.07 -0.23 -29.54
C ALA A 76 -1.23 -1.17 -30.43
N ALA A 77 -0.19 -0.67 -31.08
CA ALA A 77 0.70 -1.48 -31.91
C ALA A 77 1.44 -2.59 -31.12
N PHE A 78 1.77 -2.38 -29.84
CA PHE A 78 2.41 -3.39 -29.00
C PHE A 78 1.42 -4.35 -28.33
N PHE A 79 0.27 -3.85 -27.85
CA PHE A 79 -0.63 -4.63 -26.97
C PHE A 79 -1.93 -5.09 -27.64
N ASP A 80 -2.40 -4.40 -28.68
CA ASP A 80 -3.71 -4.66 -29.30
C ASP A 80 -3.60 -5.31 -30.69
N ASP A 81 -2.41 -5.35 -31.28
CA ASP A 81 -2.13 -5.98 -32.57
C ASP A 81 -2.24 -7.51 -32.47
N ALA A 82 -3.26 -8.07 -33.12
CA ALA A 82 -3.56 -9.51 -33.11
C ALA A 82 -2.50 -10.34 -33.83
N ASP A 83 -1.96 -9.84 -34.94
CA ASP A 83 -0.99 -10.57 -35.77
C ASP A 83 0.36 -10.63 -35.06
N LEU A 84 0.78 -9.53 -34.43
CA LEU A 84 1.95 -9.47 -33.58
C LEU A 84 1.81 -10.43 -32.39
N THR A 85 0.65 -10.41 -31.72
CA THR A 85 0.37 -11.31 -30.59
C THR A 85 0.44 -12.78 -31.01
N GLU A 86 -0.17 -13.15 -32.14
CA GLU A 86 -0.14 -14.52 -32.66
C GLU A 86 1.29 -14.95 -33.05
N ALA A 87 2.07 -14.06 -33.67
CA ALA A 87 3.47 -14.31 -33.98
C ALA A 87 4.31 -14.57 -32.71
N LEU A 88 4.10 -13.78 -31.65
CA LEU A 88 4.77 -13.96 -30.36
C LEU A 88 4.38 -15.28 -29.69
N VAL A 89 3.09 -15.59 -29.63
CA VAL A 89 2.60 -16.86 -29.06
C VAL A 89 3.25 -18.04 -29.78
N ARG A 90 3.24 -18.06 -31.12
CA ARG A 90 3.88 -19.14 -31.90
C ARG A 90 5.37 -19.27 -31.61
N SER A 91 6.09 -18.15 -31.58
CA SER A 91 7.54 -18.14 -31.32
C SER A 91 7.87 -18.66 -29.91
N ILE A 92 7.13 -18.19 -28.90
CA ILE A 92 7.34 -18.56 -27.49
C ILE A 92 6.87 -19.99 -27.21
N GLU A 93 5.84 -20.49 -27.89
CA GLU A 93 5.41 -21.89 -27.83
C GLU A 93 6.42 -22.85 -28.46
N GLY A 94 7.16 -22.41 -29.48
CA GLY A 94 8.23 -23.18 -30.10
C GLY A 94 9.50 -23.29 -29.24
N PHE A 95 9.63 -22.45 -28.22
CA PHE A 95 10.78 -22.41 -27.32
C PHE A 95 10.55 -23.22 -26.04
N ARG A 96 11.59 -23.94 -25.59
CA ARG A 96 11.65 -24.59 -24.27
C ARG A 96 13.02 -24.34 -23.66
N CYS A 97 13.06 -24.25 -22.33
CA CYS A 97 14.29 -24.05 -21.59
C CYS A 97 14.36 -25.04 -20.42
N ASP A 98 15.57 -25.50 -20.10
CA ASP A 98 15.83 -26.34 -18.93
C ASP A 98 15.87 -25.53 -17.61
N ASP A 99 16.01 -24.20 -17.71
CA ASP A 99 15.91 -23.29 -16.57
C ASP A 99 14.45 -23.20 -16.10
N LEU A 100 14.17 -23.73 -14.92
CA LEU A 100 12.83 -23.79 -14.34
C LEU A 100 12.21 -22.40 -14.11
N SER A 101 13.03 -21.41 -13.72
CA SER A 101 12.54 -20.05 -13.50
C SER A 101 12.17 -19.38 -14.83
N LEU A 102 12.97 -19.61 -15.87
CA LEU A 102 12.68 -19.10 -17.20
C LEU A 102 11.51 -19.83 -17.87
N GLU A 103 11.37 -21.13 -17.67
CA GLU A 103 10.22 -21.89 -18.17
C GLU A 103 8.93 -21.44 -17.49
N ALA A 104 8.95 -21.19 -16.17
CA ALA A 104 7.80 -20.62 -15.47
C ALA A 104 7.45 -19.21 -15.97
N SER A 105 8.45 -18.35 -16.21
CA SER A 105 8.29 -17.04 -16.87
C SER A 105 7.63 -17.19 -18.25
N ARG A 106 8.11 -18.13 -19.07
CA ARG A 106 7.56 -18.42 -20.41
C ARG A 106 6.08 -18.81 -20.37
N GLN A 107 5.69 -19.66 -19.43
CA GLN A 107 4.30 -20.08 -19.26
C GLN A 107 3.40 -18.92 -18.81
N ASN A 108 3.87 -18.11 -17.85
CA ASN A 108 3.16 -16.91 -17.41
C ASN A 108 2.97 -15.91 -18.55
N TYR A 109 4.02 -15.69 -19.35
CA TYR A 109 3.97 -14.78 -20.49
C TYR A 109 2.97 -15.25 -21.56
N LEU A 110 2.94 -16.56 -21.87
CA LEU A 110 1.94 -17.14 -22.77
C LEU A 110 0.52 -17.00 -22.23
N ALA A 111 0.32 -17.18 -20.92
CA ALA A 111 -0.97 -16.97 -20.30
C ALA A 111 -1.43 -15.51 -20.42
N HIS A 112 -0.52 -14.54 -20.33
CA HIS A 112 -0.83 -13.12 -20.48
C HIS A 112 -1.16 -12.72 -21.94
N LEU A 113 -0.41 -13.24 -22.91
CA LEU A 113 -0.65 -12.96 -24.34
C LEU A 113 -1.95 -13.57 -24.87
N ARG A 114 -2.40 -14.69 -24.29
CA ARG A 114 -3.65 -15.34 -24.70
C ARG A 114 -4.83 -14.50 -24.23
N ARG A 115 -5.63 -14.02 -25.19
CA ARG A 115 -6.81 -13.17 -24.91
C ARG A 115 -7.75 -13.85 -23.91
N PRO A 116 -8.32 -13.11 -22.95
CA PRO A 116 -9.36 -13.62 -22.06
C PRO A 116 -10.53 -14.19 -22.88
N SER A 117 -11.14 -15.25 -22.39
CA SER A 117 -12.31 -15.83 -23.05
C SER A 117 -13.49 -14.84 -23.00
N ARG A 118 -14.50 -15.05 -23.86
CA ARG A 118 -15.76 -14.27 -23.79
C ARG A 118 -16.41 -14.38 -22.41
N HIS A 119 -16.28 -15.52 -21.75
CA HIS A 119 -16.80 -15.75 -20.40
C HIS A 119 -16.05 -14.88 -19.36
N ASP A 120 -14.72 -14.82 -19.44
CA ASP A 120 -13.90 -14.00 -18.55
C ASP A 120 -14.25 -12.51 -18.67
N ASN A 121 -14.47 -12.04 -19.91
CA ASN A 121 -14.89 -10.67 -20.18
C ASN A 121 -16.25 -10.33 -19.57
N LEU A 122 -17.21 -11.27 -19.59
CA LEU A 122 -18.53 -11.08 -18.98
C LEU A 122 -18.45 -11.03 -17.45
N ILE A 123 -17.63 -11.87 -16.83
CA ILE A 123 -17.37 -11.83 -15.38
C ILE A 123 -16.73 -10.49 -15.00
N ALA A 124 -15.72 -10.05 -15.74
CA ALA A 124 -15.05 -8.78 -15.47
C ALA A 124 -16.00 -7.58 -15.59
N ALA A 125 -16.84 -7.57 -16.63
CA ALA A 125 -17.87 -6.54 -16.81
C ALA A 125 -18.85 -6.51 -15.63
N ARG A 126 -19.36 -7.69 -15.22
CA ARG A 126 -20.28 -7.78 -14.08
C ARG A 126 -19.64 -7.35 -12.76
N ALA A 127 -18.37 -7.69 -12.54
CA ALA A 127 -17.63 -7.24 -11.36
C ALA A 127 -17.50 -5.70 -11.34
N ALA A 128 -17.20 -5.08 -12.48
CA ALA A 128 -17.12 -3.62 -12.60
C ALA A 128 -18.47 -2.92 -12.36
N GLU A 129 -19.59 -3.50 -12.84
CA GLU A 129 -20.94 -3.02 -12.56
C GLU A 129 -21.25 -3.04 -11.06
N LEU A 130 -21.04 -4.18 -10.40
CA LEU A 130 -21.27 -4.34 -8.97
C LEU A 130 -20.41 -3.37 -8.14
N GLN A 131 -19.16 -3.19 -8.55
CA GLN A 131 -18.24 -2.27 -7.89
C GLN A 131 -18.68 -0.81 -8.05
N THR A 132 -19.20 -0.44 -9.22
CA THR A 132 -19.75 0.89 -9.47
C THR A 132 -21.00 1.13 -8.63
N ALA A 133 -21.90 0.13 -8.56
CA ALA A 133 -23.10 0.19 -7.73
C ALA A 133 -22.77 0.34 -6.24
N ALA A 134 -21.82 -0.45 -5.72
CA ALA A 134 -21.41 -0.36 -4.31
C ALA A 134 -20.83 1.02 -3.97
N LYS A 135 -20.00 1.58 -4.86
CA LYS A 135 -19.50 2.96 -4.71
C LYS A 135 -20.60 4.02 -4.74
N ALA A 136 -21.64 3.82 -5.55
CA ALA A 136 -22.81 4.71 -5.56
C ALA A 136 -23.54 4.69 -4.21
N VAL A 137 -23.77 3.50 -3.62
CA VAL A 137 -24.37 3.39 -2.28
C VAL A 137 -23.52 4.08 -1.20
N LEU A 138 -22.19 3.94 -1.26
CA LEU A 138 -21.29 4.67 -0.35
C LEU A 138 -21.37 6.20 -0.54
N GLN A 139 -21.60 6.67 -1.76
CA GLN A 139 -21.80 8.09 -2.04
C GLN A 139 -23.17 8.58 -1.53
N ASP A 140 -24.21 7.76 -1.59
CA ASP A 140 -25.52 8.06 -1.00
C ASP A 140 -25.42 8.16 0.53
N ILE A 141 -24.68 7.25 1.18
CA ILE A 141 -24.38 7.33 2.62
C ILE A 141 -23.72 8.67 2.98
N ARG A 142 -22.71 9.10 2.19
CA ARG A 142 -22.04 10.41 2.38
C ARG A 142 -23.02 11.58 2.19
N THR A 143 -23.96 11.46 1.27
CA THR A 143 -25.00 12.46 1.01
C THR A 143 -25.96 12.55 2.20
N ASP A 144 -26.41 11.42 2.73
CA ASP A 144 -27.29 11.37 3.91
C ASP A 144 -26.59 11.92 5.16
N GLN A 145 -25.30 11.62 5.35
CA GLN A 145 -24.47 12.18 6.43
C GLN A 145 -24.28 13.70 6.29
N THR A 146 -24.13 14.20 5.07
CA THR A 146 -24.07 15.64 4.80
C THR A 146 -25.40 16.31 5.15
N ALA A 147 -26.53 15.70 4.81
CA ALA A 147 -27.85 16.18 5.17
C ALA A 147 -28.05 16.19 6.71
N LEU A 148 -27.56 15.17 7.41
CA LEU A 148 -27.54 15.15 8.87
C LEU A 148 -26.78 16.36 9.43
N LEU A 149 -25.56 16.62 8.97
CA LEU A 149 -24.77 17.78 9.44
C LEU A 149 -25.50 19.11 9.19
N ARG A 150 -26.10 19.29 8.01
CA ARG A 150 -26.88 20.49 7.69
C ARG A 150 -28.09 20.66 8.60
N SER A 151 -28.77 19.58 8.96
CA SER A 151 -29.89 19.64 9.93
C SER A 151 -29.45 20.01 11.34
N LEU A 152 -28.17 19.80 11.68
CA LEU A 152 -27.53 20.29 12.90
C LEU A 152 -26.96 21.72 12.77
N GLY A 153 -27.20 22.40 11.64
CA GLY A 153 -26.71 23.75 11.36
C GLY A 153 -25.23 23.82 10.96
N ILE A 154 -24.64 22.70 10.53
CA ILE A 154 -23.23 22.60 10.14
C ILE A 154 -23.16 22.28 8.65
N ASP A 155 -22.70 23.24 7.85
CA ASP A 155 -22.49 23.01 6.42
C ASP A 155 -21.05 22.58 6.16
N PRO A 156 -20.80 21.33 5.72
CA PRO A 156 -19.45 20.88 5.35
C PRO A 156 -18.96 21.53 4.04
N GLY A 157 -19.82 22.22 3.28
CA GLY A 157 -19.48 22.75 1.96
C GLY A 157 -19.07 21.64 0.99
N SER A 158 -17.94 21.81 0.31
CA SER A 158 -17.31 20.75 -0.51
C SER A 158 -16.38 19.82 0.28
N GLY A 159 -16.33 19.96 1.60
CA GLY A 159 -15.49 19.16 2.48
C GLY A 159 -16.03 17.76 2.74
N ASP A 160 -15.16 16.87 3.22
CA ASP A 160 -15.55 15.52 3.62
C ASP A 160 -16.46 15.53 4.86
N PRO A 161 -17.67 14.95 4.80
CA PRO A 161 -18.62 14.96 5.92
C PRO A 161 -18.08 14.19 7.14
N VAL A 162 -17.31 13.11 6.94
CA VAL A 162 -16.71 12.33 8.03
C VAL A 162 -15.72 13.19 8.83
N ALA A 163 -14.80 13.88 8.15
CA ALA A 163 -13.87 14.80 8.80
C ALA A 163 -14.59 15.94 9.53
N THR A 164 -15.71 16.42 9.00
CA THR A 164 -16.52 17.48 9.63
C THR A 164 -17.22 16.98 10.89
N PHE A 165 -17.82 15.79 10.83
CA PHE A 165 -18.42 15.14 11.98
C PHE A 165 -17.39 14.85 13.08
N TYR A 166 -16.21 14.36 12.71
CA TYR A 166 -15.12 14.12 13.68
C TYR A 166 -14.74 15.41 14.42
N ARG A 167 -14.59 16.54 13.70
CA ARG A 167 -14.33 17.84 14.32
C ARG A 167 -15.46 18.27 15.26
N LEU A 168 -16.72 18.11 14.87
CA LEU A 168 -17.87 18.40 15.71
C LEU A 168 -17.84 17.56 17.01
N SER A 169 -17.72 16.24 16.88
CA SER A 169 -17.71 15.33 18.03
C SER A 169 -16.52 15.64 18.96
N SER A 170 -15.33 15.90 18.40
CA SER A 170 -14.12 16.18 19.17
C SER A 170 -14.23 17.40 20.09
N ARG A 171 -14.94 18.46 19.65
CA ARG A 171 -15.09 19.73 20.38
C ARG A 171 -16.34 19.79 21.26
N THR A 172 -17.19 18.77 21.18
CA THR A 172 -18.45 18.75 21.95
C THR A 172 -18.16 18.34 23.39
N GLU A 173 -18.31 19.25 24.36
CA GLU A 173 -17.97 18.96 25.77
C GLU A 173 -18.93 18.00 26.46
N LYS A 174 -20.24 18.08 26.14
CA LYS A 174 -21.26 17.26 26.81
C LYS A 174 -21.19 15.80 26.34
N VAL A 175 -20.84 14.90 27.26
CA VAL A 175 -20.78 13.43 27.02
C VAL A 175 -22.03 12.91 26.34
N ALA A 176 -23.21 13.23 26.90
CA ALA A 176 -24.49 12.77 26.35
C ALA A 176 -24.77 13.27 24.92
N VAL A 177 -24.22 14.42 24.52
CA VAL A 177 -24.36 14.93 23.15
C VAL A 177 -23.45 14.16 22.21
N ARG A 178 -22.19 13.90 22.59
CA ARG A 178 -21.26 13.06 21.80
C ARG A 178 -21.82 11.66 21.55
N ALA A 179 -22.37 11.01 22.57
CA ALA A 179 -22.98 9.69 22.43
C ALA A 179 -24.18 9.70 21.47
N LYS A 180 -25.05 10.72 21.55
CA LYS A 180 -26.17 10.89 20.61
C LYS A 180 -25.70 11.15 19.18
N LEU A 181 -24.63 11.93 19.00
CA LEU A 181 -24.01 12.19 17.70
C LEU A 181 -23.46 10.90 17.09
N GLY A 182 -22.73 10.08 17.86
CA GLY A 182 -22.25 8.77 17.40
C GLY A 182 -23.38 7.86 16.94
N LEU A 183 -24.41 7.71 17.78
CA LEU A 183 -25.58 6.87 17.46
C LEU A 183 -26.33 7.32 16.21
N ILE A 184 -26.60 8.62 16.04
CA ILE A 184 -27.32 9.10 14.86
C ILE A 184 -26.46 9.01 13.60
N TRP A 185 -25.14 9.19 13.71
CA TRP A 185 -24.21 9.01 12.61
C TRP A 185 -24.20 7.57 12.08
N GLU A 186 -24.14 6.60 12.99
CA GLU A 186 -24.26 5.17 12.69
C GLU A 186 -25.61 4.85 12.04
N LYS A 187 -26.72 5.28 12.64
CA LYS A 187 -28.06 5.05 12.11
C LYS A 187 -28.28 5.63 10.72
N VAL A 188 -27.63 6.74 10.38
CA VAL A 188 -27.71 7.33 9.03
C VAL A 188 -26.99 6.46 8.01
N ARG A 189 -25.79 5.95 8.34
CA ARG A 189 -25.07 4.97 7.50
C ARG A 189 -25.92 3.71 7.31
N ASP A 190 -26.49 3.18 8.39
CA ASP A 190 -27.12 1.86 8.39
C ASP A 190 -28.46 1.80 7.65
N ARG A 191 -29.04 2.95 7.24
CA ARG A 191 -30.20 2.99 6.34
C ARG A 191 -29.97 2.31 4.99
N ARG A 192 -28.71 2.19 4.58
CA ARG A 192 -28.27 1.63 3.31
C ARG A 192 -27.46 0.33 3.48
N LEU A 193 -27.47 -0.24 4.70
CA LEU A 193 -26.61 -1.37 5.03
C LEU A 193 -26.96 -2.61 4.21
N ASP A 194 -28.25 -2.91 4.08
CA ASP A 194 -28.74 -4.08 3.34
C ASP A 194 -28.36 -3.97 1.85
N ASP A 195 -28.64 -2.81 1.22
CA ASP A 195 -28.26 -2.53 -0.18
C ASP A 195 -26.77 -2.75 -0.44
N LEU A 196 -25.91 -2.26 0.47
CA LEU A 196 -24.46 -2.39 0.34
C LEU A 196 -24.00 -3.85 0.58
N THR A 197 -24.59 -4.52 1.57
CA THR A 197 -24.28 -5.92 1.89
C THR A 197 -24.62 -6.83 0.70
N ASP A 198 -25.80 -6.67 0.12
CA ASP A 198 -26.26 -7.45 -1.04
C ASP A 198 -25.33 -7.30 -2.26
N LEU A 199 -24.83 -6.08 -2.50
CA LEU A 199 -23.89 -5.82 -3.59
C LEU A 199 -22.53 -6.48 -3.34
N ILE A 200 -22.03 -6.44 -2.11
CA ILE A 200 -20.75 -7.07 -1.74
C ILE A 200 -20.89 -8.59 -1.78
N ASP A 201 -21.99 -9.16 -1.29
CA ASP A 201 -22.25 -10.60 -1.37
C ASP A 201 -22.32 -11.09 -2.82
N GLN A 202 -22.93 -10.32 -3.72
CA GLN A 202 -22.90 -10.61 -5.15
C GLN A 202 -21.47 -10.60 -5.73
N GLN A 203 -20.60 -9.69 -5.27
CA GLN A 203 -19.19 -9.70 -5.66
C GLN A 203 -18.48 -10.97 -5.17
N VAL A 204 -18.71 -11.38 -3.93
CA VAL A 204 -18.14 -12.60 -3.36
C VAL A 204 -18.61 -13.84 -4.14
N ILE A 205 -19.90 -13.94 -4.46
CA ILE A 205 -20.46 -15.03 -5.26
C ILE A 205 -19.79 -15.10 -6.64
N LEU A 206 -19.63 -13.95 -7.30
CA LEU A 206 -18.99 -13.87 -8.61
C LEU A 206 -17.52 -14.32 -8.56
N ARG A 207 -16.79 -13.96 -7.49
CA ARG A 207 -15.40 -14.41 -7.27
C ARG A 207 -15.31 -15.92 -7.07
N ARG A 208 -16.25 -16.52 -6.34
CA ARG A 208 -16.35 -17.98 -6.15
C ARG A 208 -16.57 -18.68 -7.48
N GLN A 209 -17.50 -18.19 -8.30
CA GLN A 209 -17.75 -18.72 -9.65
C GLN A 209 -16.50 -18.63 -10.53
N SER A 210 -15.82 -17.48 -10.54
CA SER A 210 -14.56 -17.29 -11.28
C SER A 210 -13.46 -18.25 -10.81
N SER A 211 -13.31 -18.44 -9.50
CA SER A 211 -12.26 -19.30 -8.94
C SER A 211 -12.55 -20.79 -9.18
N ALA A 212 -13.81 -21.20 -9.08
CA ALA A 212 -14.23 -22.57 -9.39
C ALA A 212 -14.05 -22.90 -10.88
N ALA A 213 -14.30 -21.95 -11.78
CA ALA A 213 -14.15 -22.13 -13.23
C ALA A 213 -12.71 -22.47 -13.65
N VAL A 214 -11.72 -22.03 -12.89
CA VAL A 214 -10.29 -22.35 -13.09
C VAL A 214 -9.76 -23.42 -12.12
N GLY A 215 -10.66 -24.14 -11.43
CA GLY A 215 -10.34 -25.35 -10.66
C GLY A 215 -9.92 -25.15 -9.20
N TYR A 216 -10.05 -23.94 -8.64
CA TYR A 216 -9.73 -23.71 -7.23
C TYR A 216 -10.92 -24.06 -6.32
N PRO A 217 -10.67 -24.64 -5.12
CA PRO A 217 -11.73 -25.03 -4.19
C PRO A 217 -12.39 -23.85 -3.47
N SER A 218 -11.70 -22.71 -3.37
CA SER A 218 -12.19 -21.47 -2.77
C SER A 218 -11.51 -20.26 -3.40
N VAL A 219 -12.04 -19.06 -3.13
CA VAL A 219 -11.39 -17.81 -3.56
C VAL A 219 -10.06 -17.64 -2.83
N LEU A 220 -10.04 -17.94 -1.53
CA LEU A 220 -8.83 -17.86 -0.72
C LEU A 220 -7.73 -18.80 -1.24
N ALA A 221 -8.05 -20.04 -1.61
CA ALA A 221 -7.08 -20.99 -2.15
C ALA A 221 -6.40 -20.45 -3.43
N ARG A 222 -7.18 -19.78 -4.30
CA ARG A 222 -6.63 -19.09 -5.48
C ARG A 222 -5.71 -17.93 -5.10
N THR A 223 -6.11 -17.11 -4.13
CA THR A 223 -5.31 -15.95 -3.69
C THR A 223 -4.00 -16.39 -3.03
N LEU A 224 -3.99 -17.48 -2.26
CA LEU A 224 -2.81 -17.97 -1.55
C LEU A 224 -1.69 -18.51 -2.47
N GLU A 225 -1.95 -18.73 -3.76
CA GLU A 225 -0.89 -18.97 -4.76
C GLU A 225 0.10 -17.78 -4.88
N LEU A 226 -0.35 -16.58 -4.51
CA LEU A 226 0.45 -15.36 -4.44
C LEU A 226 1.18 -15.19 -3.10
N CYS A 227 1.02 -16.14 -2.18
CA CYS A 227 1.60 -16.10 -0.85
C CYS A 227 2.65 -17.20 -0.67
N ARG A 228 3.38 -17.15 0.45
CA ARG A 228 4.28 -18.22 0.91
C ARG A 228 3.88 -18.73 2.30
N VAL A 229 2.57 -18.67 2.59
CA VAL A 229 1.95 -19.15 3.83
C VAL A 229 0.81 -20.10 3.51
N SER A 230 0.54 -21.06 4.40
CA SER A 230 -0.61 -21.95 4.25
C SER A 230 -1.91 -21.27 4.71
N GLU A 231 -3.06 -21.80 4.26
CA GLU A 231 -4.38 -21.37 4.76
C GLU A 231 -4.47 -21.49 6.29
N ALA A 232 -3.94 -22.57 6.86
CA ALA A 232 -3.94 -22.79 8.31
C ALA A 232 -3.10 -21.75 9.07
N ASP A 233 -1.99 -21.29 8.48
CA ASP A 233 -1.16 -20.23 9.07
C ASP A 233 -1.87 -18.88 9.00
N ALA A 234 -2.48 -18.55 7.85
CA ALA A 234 -3.24 -17.31 7.69
C ALA A 234 -4.43 -17.23 8.67
N VAL A 235 -5.18 -18.33 8.83
CA VAL A 235 -6.29 -18.42 9.79
C VAL A 235 -5.79 -18.24 11.23
N ARG A 236 -4.77 -19.01 11.63
CA ARG A 236 -4.21 -18.96 12.99
C ARG A 236 -3.64 -17.59 13.33
N PHE A 237 -2.92 -16.98 12.39
CA PHE A 237 -2.35 -15.64 12.56
C PHE A 237 -3.47 -14.58 12.74
N THR A 238 -4.49 -14.65 11.88
CA THR A 238 -5.62 -13.71 11.92
C THR A 238 -6.41 -13.83 13.22
N ASP A 239 -6.67 -15.05 13.69
CA ASP A 239 -7.33 -15.32 14.98
C ASP A 239 -6.57 -14.67 16.15
N ARG A 240 -5.25 -14.86 16.22
CA ARG A 240 -4.39 -14.21 17.22
C ARG A 240 -4.41 -12.69 17.13
N CYS A 241 -4.44 -12.13 15.91
CA CYS A 241 -4.58 -10.69 15.71
C CYS A 241 -5.91 -10.17 16.26
N VAL A 242 -7.04 -10.84 16.02
CA VAL A 242 -8.33 -10.37 16.55
C VAL A 242 -8.34 -10.39 18.07
N HIS A 243 -7.80 -11.43 18.71
CA HIS A 243 -7.67 -11.50 20.16
C HIS A 243 -6.80 -10.37 20.73
N GLY A 244 -5.62 -10.12 20.15
CA GLY A 244 -4.74 -9.02 20.58
C GLY A 244 -5.36 -7.64 20.34
N ALA A 245 -6.01 -7.45 19.19
CA ALA A 245 -6.71 -6.22 18.86
C ALA A 245 -7.86 -5.92 19.83
N MET A 246 -8.63 -6.93 20.23
CA MET A 246 -9.70 -6.79 21.23
C MET A 246 -9.14 -6.38 22.59
N ALA A 247 -8.03 -6.96 23.03
CA ALA A 247 -7.38 -6.57 24.29
C ALA A 247 -6.90 -5.11 24.24
N SER A 248 -6.20 -4.73 23.17
CA SER A 248 -5.71 -3.35 22.97
C SER A 248 -6.87 -2.34 22.85
N HIS A 249 -7.97 -2.73 22.19
CA HIS A 249 -9.18 -1.91 22.06
C HIS A 249 -9.83 -1.65 23.41
N ARG A 250 -10.03 -2.69 24.25
CA ARG A 250 -10.60 -2.54 25.61
C ARG A 250 -9.74 -1.64 26.50
N ALA A 251 -8.42 -1.73 26.39
CA ALA A 251 -7.50 -0.85 27.11
C ALA A 251 -7.68 0.62 26.68
N LEU A 252 -7.79 0.88 25.36
CA LEU A 252 -8.07 2.22 24.84
C LEU A 252 -9.44 2.73 25.26
N GLU A 253 -10.48 1.89 25.24
CA GLU A 253 -11.81 2.25 25.73
C GLU A 253 -11.77 2.72 27.18
N GLU A 254 -11.03 2.02 28.05
CA GLU A 254 -10.88 2.41 29.46
C GLU A 254 -10.16 3.76 29.63
N GLU A 255 -9.13 4.03 28.83
CA GLU A 255 -8.48 5.34 28.81
C GLU A 255 -9.45 6.46 28.40
N ILE A 256 -10.24 6.21 27.36
CA ILE A 256 -11.25 7.17 26.88
C ILE A 256 -12.30 7.40 27.96
N ARG A 257 -12.77 6.35 28.66
CA ARG A 257 -13.71 6.47 29.79
C ARG A 257 -13.16 7.38 30.88
N LYS A 258 -11.92 7.11 31.32
CA LYS A 258 -11.25 7.87 32.39
C LYS A 258 -11.15 9.36 32.07
N LEU A 259 -10.75 9.73 30.84
CA LEU A 259 -10.52 11.14 30.51
C LEU A 259 -11.79 11.88 30.04
N THR A 260 -12.72 11.18 29.39
CA THR A 260 -13.87 11.83 28.75
C THR A 260 -15.18 11.67 29.53
N GLY A 261 -15.25 10.75 30.49
CA GLY A 261 -16.45 10.40 31.24
C GLY A 261 -17.47 9.58 30.44
N ALA A 262 -17.04 8.91 29.36
CA ALA A 262 -17.90 8.06 28.54
C ALA A 262 -18.48 6.88 29.34
N ILE A 263 -19.79 6.64 29.23
CA ILE A 263 -20.51 5.54 29.90
C ILE A 263 -20.78 4.40 28.91
N ASP A 264 -21.21 4.71 27.70
CA ASP A 264 -21.45 3.75 26.64
C ASP A 264 -20.64 4.16 25.41
N ARG A 265 -20.27 3.17 24.59
CA ARG A 265 -19.56 3.36 23.31
C ARG A 265 -18.36 4.32 23.40
N PRO A 266 -17.33 4.03 24.23
CA PRO A 266 -16.20 4.93 24.46
C PRO A 266 -15.54 5.41 23.18
N ILE A 267 -15.47 4.56 22.16
CA ILE A 267 -14.83 4.88 20.89
C ILE A 267 -15.47 6.10 20.17
N ASP A 268 -16.77 6.36 20.36
CA ASP A 268 -17.46 7.54 19.81
C ASP A 268 -16.90 8.85 20.39
N HIS A 269 -16.23 8.77 21.55
CA HIS A 269 -15.59 9.88 22.24
C HIS A 269 -14.09 10.01 21.93
N PHE A 270 -13.52 9.16 21.07
CA PHE A 270 -12.08 9.17 20.75
C PHE A 270 -11.57 10.53 20.24
N GLY A 271 -12.35 11.23 19.40
CA GLY A 271 -11.97 12.57 18.95
C GLY A 271 -11.84 13.58 20.09
N ASN A 272 -12.72 13.50 21.09
CA ASN A 272 -12.64 14.36 22.28
C ASN A 272 -11.51 13.94 23.21
N TYR A 273 -11.25 12.65 23.32
CA TYR A 273 -10.07 12.11 24.03
C TYR A 273 -8.78 12.73 23.47
N VAL A 274 -8.55 12.63 22.16
CA VAL A 274 -7.38 13.22 21.49
C VAL A 274 -7.37 14.75 21.63
N HIS A 275 -8.52 15.42 21.52
CA HIS A 275 -8.60 16.88 21.69
C HIS A 275 -8.16 17.32 23.09
N ARG A 276 -8.59 16.63 24.14
CA ARG A 276 -8.21 16.91 25.53
C ARG A 276 -6.73 16.65 25.78
N LEU A 277 -6.19 15.55 25.25
CA LEU A 277 -4.76 15.23 25.37
C LEU A 277 -3.86 16.25 24.70
N THR A 278 -4.25 16.72 23.52
CA THR A 278 -3.47 17.68 22.74
C THR A 278 -3.63 19.12 23.23
N GLY A 279 -4.63 19.41 24.08
CA GLY A 279 -5.00 20.77 24.47
C GLY A 279 -5.36 21.66 23.27
N GLY A 280 -5.70 21.07 22.12
CA GLY A 280 -5.92 21.79 20.86
C GLY A 280 -4.67 22.44 20.25
N ARG A 281 -3.46 22.06 20.68
CA ARG A 281 -2.19 22.52 20.09
C ARG A 281 -2.14 22.24 18.59
N ARG A 282 -1.52 23.15 17.82
CA ARG A 282 -1.27 22.93 16.39
C ARG A 282 -0.05 22.03 16.18
N ALA A 283 -0.16 21.11 15.23
CA ALA A 283 0.95 20.28 14.80
C ALA A 283 2.02 21.13 14.07
N PRO A 284 3.32 20.92 14.34
CA PRO A 284 4.39 21.53 13.56
C PRO A 284 4.45 20.99 12.12
N LEU A 285 5.18 21.70 11.27
CA LEU A 285 5.55 21.26 9.92
C LEU A 285 7.05 20.96 9.88
N PHE A 286 7.45 20.06 8.97
CA PHE A 286 8.81 19.55 8.87
C PHE A 286 9.39 19.80 7.47
N ARG A 287 10.71 20.01 7.38
CA ARG A 287 11.40 20.25 6.11
C ARG A 287 11.56 18.93 5.34
N LEU A 288 11.10 18.90 4.09
CA LEU A 288 11.23 17.75 3.19
C LEU A 288 12.69 17.33 2.99
N ASP A 289 13.61 18.27 2.79
CA ASP A 289 15.04 17.94 2.58
C ASP A 289 15.63 17.21 3.79
N GLY A 290 15.25 17.60 5.00
CA GLY A 290 15.66 16.90 6.22
C GLY A 290 15.10 15.48 6.28
N CYS A 291 13.89 15.26 5.77
CA CYS A 291 13.26 13.93 5.73
C CYS A 291 14.01 13.00 4.77
N LEU A 292 14.34 13.48 3.57
CA LEU A 292 15.09 12.72 2.58
C LEU A 292 16.53 12.45 3.04
N ALA A 293 17.18 13.42 3.70
CA ALA A 293 18.51 13.24 4.28
C ALA A 293 18.51 12.15 5.38
N PHE A 294 17.51 12.17 6.27
CA PHE A 294 17.37 11.16 7.31
C PHE A 294 17.12 9.75 6.74
N LEU A 295 16.24 9.63 5.73
CA LEU A 295 16.03 8.35 5.03
C LEU A 295 17.31 7.82 4.37
N ALA A 296 18.11 8.71 3.75
CA ALA A 296 19.38 8.33 3.16
C ALA A 296 20.40 7.88 4.23
N GLU A 297 20.39 8.52 5.41
CA GLU A 297 21.22 8.11 6.54
C GLU A 297 20.83 6.72 7.06
N VAL A 298 19.54 6.48 7.28
CA VAL A 298 19.01 5.16 7.64
C VAL A 298 19.36 4.11 6.58
N GLY A 299 19.17 4.42 5.29
CA GLY A 299 19.52 3.53 4.19
C GLY A 299 21.01 3.18 4.16
N ARG A 300 21.89 4.15 4.47
CA ARG A 300 23.33 3.90 4.59
C ARG A 300 23.66 3.03 5.78
N ALA A 301 23.18 3.38 6.97
CA ALA A 301 23.50 2.68 8.20
C ALA A 301 22.94 1.25 8.23
N ALA A 302 21.67 1.09 7.84
CA ALA A 302 20.95 -0.19 7.90
C ALA A 302 21.21 -1.07 6.67
N PHE A 303 21.44 -0.51 5.48
CA PHE A 303 21.54 -1.29 4.25
C PHE A 303 22.86 -1.10 3.51
N GLY A 304 23.78 -0.23 3.96
CA GLY A 304 25.06 -0.03 3.28
C GLY A 304 24.90 0.63 1.90
N LEU A 305 23.85 1.42 1.74
CA LEU A 305 23.50 2.08 0.48
C LEU A 305 23.83 3.57 0.52
N ASP A 306 24.46 4.05 -0.55
CA ASP A 306 24.71 5.47 -0.75
C ASP A 306 23.74 6.07 -1.76
N PHE A 307 23.21 7.25 -1.43
CA PHE A 307 22.21 7.97 -2.22
C PHE A 307 22.84 9.23 -2.78
N VAL A 308 22.88 9.34 -4.10
CA VAL A 308 23.45 10.48 -4.83
C VAL A 308 22.33 11.16 -5.61
N ARG A 309 22.11 12.45 -5.35
CA ARG A 309 21.09 13.21 -6.07
C ARG A 309 21.46 13.32 -7.55
N LEU A 310 20.53 12.95 -8.41
CA LEU A 310 20.71 13.02 -9.86
C LEU A 310 20.13 14.32 -10.42
N PRO A 311 20.73 14.89 -11.48
CA PRO A 311 20.11 15.95 -12.23
C PRO A 311 18.82 15.41 -12.83
N THR A 312 17.74 16.16 -12.67
CA THR A 312 16.48 15.89 -13.36
C THR A 312 16.15 17.10 -14.21
N ARG A 313 15.53 16.84 -15.35
CA ARG A 313 14.91 17.90 -16.14
C ARG A 313 13.69 18.47 -15.35
N SER A 314 13.07 17.59 -14.53
CA SER A 314 12.10 17.73 -13.43
C SER A 314 12.18 18.89 -12.47
N PRO A 315 11.56 20.08 -12.62
CA PRO A 315 11.49 20.96 -11.45
C PRO A 315 10.62 20.38 -10.33
N HIS A 316 9.84 19.32 -10.58
CA HIS A 316 8.92 18.71 -9.61
C HIS A 316 9.39 17.36 -9.06
N VAL A 317 10.22 16.64 -9.82
CA VAL A 317 10.73 15.32 -9.42
C VAL A 317 12.05 15.47 -8.66
N ILE A 318 12.27 14.66 -7.64
CA ILE A 318 13.57 14.54 -6.99
C ILE A 318 14.09 13.14 -7.30
N ALA A 319 15.27 13.02 -7.90
CA ALA A 319 15.85 11.74 -8.29
C ALA A 319 17.11 11.43 -7.49
N PHE A 320 17.25 10.19 -7.03
CA PHE A 320 18.46 9.66 -6.39
C PHE A 320 18.94 8.39 -7.09
N GLY A 321 20.21 8.37 -7.46
CA GLY A 321 20.93 7.14 -7.80
C GLY A 321 21.38 6.45 -6.52
N VAL A 322 21.28 5.14 -6.48
CA VAL A 322 21.59 4.32 -5.30
C VAL A 322 22.76 3.40 -5.63
N THR A 323 23.79 3.41 -4.78
CA THR A 323 24.99 2.60 -4.98
C THR A 323 25.33 1.79 -3.72
N GLU A 324 26.03 0.67 -3.89
CA GLU A 324 26.57 -0.17 -2.82
C GLU A 324 28.05 -0.43 -3.09
N GLY A 325 28.94 0.07 -2.21
CA GLY A 325 30.39 -0.09 -2.41
C GLY A 325 30.90 0.49 -3.73
N GLY A 326 30.25 1.52 -4.27
CA GLY A 326 30.54 2.11 -5.58
C GLY A 326 29.90 1.40 -6.78
N HIS A 327 29.18 0.30 -6.57
CA HIS A 327 28.41 -0.38 -7.62
C HIS A 327 27.00 0.18 -7.72
N ASP A 328 26.53 0.43 -8.93
CA ASP A 328 25.17 0.92 -9.18
C ASP A 328 24.11 -0.15 -8.85
N VAL A 329 23.15 0.21 -8.01
CA VAL A 329 22.04 -0.64 -7.56
C VAL A 329 20.76 -0.30 -8.31
N GLY A 330 20.51 0.98 -8.61
CA GLY A 330 19.27 1.47 -9.21
C GLY A 330 18.98 2.93 -8.87
N ALA A 331 17.75 3.37 -9.10
CA ALA A 331 17.35 4.75 -8.82
C ALA A 331 15.95 4.87 -8.18
N ILE A 332 15.73 5.94 -7.44
CA ILE A 332 14.43 6.29 -6.85
C ILE A 332 14.04 7.71 -7.31
N ASN A 333 12.86 7.82 -7.90
CA ASN A 333 12.24 9.08 -8.30
C ASN A 333 11.11 9.44 -7.34
N PHE A 334 11.09 10.66 -6.82
CA PHE A 334 10.08 11.16 -5.91
C PHE A 334 9.25 12.26 -6.57
N ASP A 335 7.95 12.04 -6.67
CA ASP A 335 6.93 12.98 -7.14
C ASP A 335 5.94 13.24 -6.00
N LEU A 336 6.27 14.25 -5.20
CA LEU A 336 5.71 14.38 -3.86
C LEU A 336 4.56 15.36 -3.77
N TRP A 337 4.38 16.24 -4.75
CA TRP A 337 3.41 17.33 -4.66
C TRP A 337 2.16 17.05 -5.47
N HIS A 338 1.02 17.59 -5.03
CA HIS A 338 -0.24 17.44 -5.74
C HIS A 338 -0.24 18.22 -7.07
N SER A 339 -0.73 17.61 -8.14
CA SER A 339 -0.84 18.19 -9.49
C SER A 339 -2.28 18.52 -9.92
N GLY A 340 -3.28 18.31 -9.04
CA GLY A 340 -4.69 18.63 -9.31
C GLY A 340 -5.64 17.44 -9.20
N LYS A 341 -5.18 16.20 -9.43
CA LYS A 341 -5.98 14.96 -9.28
C LYS A 341 -5.67 14.25 -7.96
N ARG A 342 -6.66 14.10 -7.08
CA ARG A 342 -6.48 13.41 -5.79
C ARG A 342 -6.29 11.92 -6.03
N SER A 343 -5.17 11.38 -5.57
CA SER A 343 -4.85 9.95 -5.61
C SER A 343 -4.13 9.56 -4.32
N SER A 344 -4.14 8.26 -4.00
CA SER A 344 -3.43 7.72 -2.84
C SER A 344 -1.92 7.76 -3.07
N ASN A 345 -1.18 7.85 -1.96
CA ASN A 345 0.25 7.66 -1.98
C ASN A 345 0.55 6.23 -2.42
N ARG A 346 1.60 6.06 -3.23
CA ARG A 346 2.00 4.76 -3.76
C ARG A 346 3.42 4.78 -4.26
N THR A 347 4.04 3.62 -4.24
CA THR A 347 5.30 3.33 -4.89
C THR A 347 5.07 2.36 -6.03
N THR A 348 5.69 2.63 -7.17
CA THR A 348 5.62 1.77 -8.35
C THR A 348 7.03 1.47 -8.82
N GLY A 349 7.35 0.20 -9.06
CA GLY A 349 8.53 -0.16 -9.84
C GLY A 349 8.30 0.25 -11.29
N ILE A 350 8.96 1.31 -11.76
CA ILE A 350 8.85 1.77 -13.16
C ILE A 350 9.93 1.16 -14.05
N ARG A 351 10.81 0.34 -13.46
CA ARG A 351 11.75 -0.53 -14.15
C ARG A 351 12.08 -1.69 -13.22
N ASN A 352 11.81 -2.93 -13.63
CA ASN A 352 12.20 -4.12 -12.90
C ASN A 352 13.66 -4.48 -13.16
N ARG A 353 14.25 -5.27 -12.24
CA ARG A 353 15.62 -5.75 -12.36
C ARG A 353 15.70 -6.83 -13.45
N LEU A 354 16.71 -6.76 -14.30
CA LEU A 354 17.05 -7.85 -15.19
C LEU A 354 18.57 -8.06 -15.17
N ASP A 355 18.98 -9.30 -14.95
CA ASP A 355 20.39 -9.71 -14.97
C ASP A 355 20.48 -11.16 -15.46
N TYR A 356 20.28 -11.36 -16.76
CA TYR A 356 20.22 -12.70 -17.36
C TYR A 356 20.98 -12.73 -18.68
N ALA A 357 21.83 -13.75 -18.85
CA ALA A 357 22.59 -14.00 -20.08
C ALA A 357 23.32 -12.78 -20.67
N GLY A 358 23.90 -11.93 -19.81
CA GLY A 358 24.63 -10.72 -20.22
C GLY A 358 23.75 -9.50 -20.53
N VAL A 359 22.42 -9.62 -20.39
CA VAL A 359 21.48 -8.49 -20.42
C VAL A 359 21.29 -7.98 -18.99
N VAL A 360 21.72 -6.74 -18.75
CA VAL A 360 21.65 -6.09 -17.44
C VAL A 360 20.78 -4.83 -17.51
N GLN A 361 19.82 -4.71 -16.59
CA GLN A 361 18.95 -3.57 -16.38
C GLN A 361 18.78 -3.32 -14.88
N ARG A 362 19.03 -2.08 -14.45
CA ARG A 362 18.92 -1.69 -13.05
C ARG A 362 17.48 -1.29 -12.69
N PRO A 363 16.96 -1.69 -11.52
CA PRO A 363 15.61 -1.31 -11.11
C PRO A 363 15.47 0.21 -10.89
N VAL A 364 14.28 0.74 -11.13
CA VAL A 364 13.92 2.13 -10.84
C VAL A 364 12.56 2.16 -10.15
N ALA A 365 12.50 2.82 -9.00
CA ALA A 365 11.26 3.03 -8.24
C ALA A 365 10.74 4.46 -8.44
N TYR A 366 9.41 4.61 -8.42
CA TYR A 366 8.71 5.89 -8.49
C TYR A 366 7.78 6.02 -7.29
N VAL A 367 8.05 7.01 -6.44
CA VAL A 367 7.30 7.32 -5.21
C VAL A 367 6.39 8.52 -5.48
N SER A 368 5.09 8.30 -5.37
CA SER A 368 4.04 9.33 -5.53
C SER A 368 3.35 9.57 -4.20
N CYS A 369 3.34 10.80 -3.68
CA CYS A 369 2.71 11.11 -2.38
C CYS A 369 1.69 12.26 -2.36
N ARG A 370 1.58 13.06 -3.43
CA ARG A 370 0.51 14.07 -3.61
C ARG A 370 0.24 14.97 -2.39
N PHE A 371 1.29 15.47 -1.74
CA PHE A 371 1.19 16.36 -0.58
C PHE A 371 0.50 17.69 -0.94
N ASP A 372 -0.44 18.07 -0.08
CA ASP A 372 -1.18 19.33 -0.16
C ASP A 372 -0.43 20.48 0.53
N GLY A 373 -0.31 21.62 -0.16
CA GLY A 373 0.30 22.85 0.38
C GLY A 373 1.82 22.75 0.64
N GLY A 374 2.52 23.87 0.76
CA GLY A 374 3.91 23.87 1.24
C GLY A 374 5.01 23.51 0.23
N ARG A 375 4.68 23.40 -1.07
CA ARG A 375 5.70 23.27 -2.12
C ARG A 375 6.67 24.44 -2.10
N GLU A 376 6.15 25.66 -1.95
CA GLU A 376 6.96 26.83 -1.61
C GLU A 376 7.39 26.72 -0.15
N GLY A 377 8.69 26.50 0.08
CA GLY A 377 9.29 26.32 1.40
C GLY A 377 9.57 24.86 1.80
N GLY A 378 9.05 23.88 1.05
CA GLY A 378 9.34 22.46 1.25
C GLY A 378 8.90 21.93 2.62
N LEU A 379 7.76 22.40 3.13
CA LEU A 379 7.24 22.04 4.44
C LEU A 379 6.11 21.01 4.33
N ILE A 380 6.18 19.95 5.13
CA ILE A 380 5.23 18.84 5.11
C ILE A 380 4.72 18.51 6.52
N THR A 381 3.53 17.93 6.62
CA THR A 381 2.94 17.50 7.91
C THR A 381 3.60 16.22 8.43
N PHE A 382 3.42 15.88 9.71
CA PHE A 382 3.88 14.59 10.24
C PHE A 382 3.27 13.39 9.49
N GLN A 383 2.00 13.49 9.08
CA GLN A 383 1.36 12.45 8.28
C GLN A 383 2.07 12.26 6.93
N ASN A 384 2.50 13.35 6.30
CA ASN A 384 3.31 13.28 5.07
C ASN A 384 4.67 12.64 5.31
N VAL A 385 5.35 12.94 6.44
CA VAL A 385 6.62 12.29 6.83
C VAL A 385 6.42 10.78 6.97
N HIS A 386 5.43 10.36 7.75
CA HIS A 386 5.11 8.95 7.96
C HIS A 386 4.81 8.23 6.63
N SER A 387 3.98 8.83 5.77
CA SER A 387 3.68 8.27 4.45
C SER A 387 4.91 8.23 3.53
N LEU A 388 5.74 9.28 3.50
CA LEU A 388 6.98 9.28 2.70
C LEU A 388 7.91 8.14 3.12
N PHE A 389 8.05 7.90 4.41
CA PHE A 389 8.92 6.85 4.94
C PHE A 389 8.40 5.46 4.54
N HIS A 390 7.08 5.25 4.65
CA HIS A 390 6.43 4.04 4.16
C HIS A 390 6.73 3.77 2.67
N GLU A 391 6.48 4.76 1.81
CA GLU A 391 6.73 4.64 0.38
C GLU A 391 8.22 4.46 0.04
N PHE A 392 9.11 5.13 0.78
CA PHE A 392 10.55 4.91 0.66
C PHE A 392 10.93 3.45 0.93
N GLY A 393 10.32 2.80 1.93
CA GLY A 393 10.58 1.40 2.21
C GLY A 393 10.14 0.46 1.09
N HIS A 394 9.02 0.74 0.41
CA HIS A 394 8.66 0.04 -0.82
C HIS A 394 9.69 0.27 -1.93
N ALA A 395 10.13 1.52 -2.13
CA ALA A 395 11.09 1.86 -3.15
C ALA A 395 12.43 1.16 -2.93
N LEU A 396 12.90 1.10 -1.68
CA LEU A 396 14.11 0.39 -1.31
C LEU A 396 13.95 -1.12 -1.51
N ASN A 397 12.79 -1.67 -1.14
CA ASN A 397 12.50 -3.07 -1.36
C ASN A 397 12.58 -3.43 -2.85
N HIS A 398 11.96 -2.61 -3.69
CA HIS A 398 12.02 -2.75 -5.15
C HIS A 398 13.45 -2.83 -5.68
N LEU A 399 14.32 -1.94 -5.20
CA LEU A 399 15.71 -1.91 -5.63
C LEU A 399 16.52 -3.12 -5.16
N LEU A 400 16.18 -3.72 -4.02
CA LEU A 400 16.95 -4.81 -3.40
C LEU A 400 16.51 -6.22 -3.80
N ILE A 401 15.36 -6.38 -4.48
CA ILE A 401 14.90 -7.68 -4.99
C ILE A 401 15.98 -8.35 -5.85
N VAL A 402 16.31 -9.61 -5.54
CA VAL A 402 17.44 -10.34 -6.17
C VAL A 402 17.04 -11.13 -7.40
N THR A 403 15.74 -11.34 -7.66
CA THR A 403 15.26 -12.03 -8.85
C THR A 403 15.71 -11.31 -10.11
N ARG A 404 16.21 -12.08 -11.08
CA ARG A 404 16.92 -11.55 -12.26
C ARG A 404 16.09 -11.52 -13.54
N LEU A 405 14.83 -11.94 -13.48
CA LEU A 405 13.90 -11.92 -14.60
C LEU A 405 12.87 -10.80 -14.40
N PRO A 406 12.60 -9.97 -15.41
CA PRO A 406 11.83 -8.72 -15.25
C PRO A 406 10.33 -8.95 -14.98
N ASP A 407 9.77 -10.08 -15.42
CA ASP A 407 8.38 -10.50 -15.20
C ASP A 407 8.20 -11.31 -13.89
N ARG A 408 9.26 -11.37 -13.08
CA ARG A 408 9.30 -12.04 -11.77
C ARG A 408 10.14 -11.28 -10.75
N SER A 409 10.51 -10.05 -11.06
CA SER A 409 11.20 -9.13 -10.16
C SER A 409 10.37 -7.86 -10.09
N GLY A 410 10.37 -7.18 -8.95
CA GLY A 410 9.49 -6.05 -8.70
C GLY A 410 8.47 -6.32 -7.60
N LEU A 411 7.92 -5.24 -7.05
CA LEU A 411 7.01 -5.28 -5.90
C LEU A 411 5.71 -6.04 -6.20
N GLU A 412 5.24 -5.97 -7.43
CA GLU A 412 4.00 -6.60 -7.90
C GLU A 412 4.03 -8.14 -7.88
N TYR A 413 5.24 -8.74 -7.79
CA TYR A 413 5.44 -10.18 -7.73
C TYR A 413 5.86 -10.68 -6.35
N LEU A 414 6.07 -9.77 -5.40
CA LEU A 414 6.44 -10.12 -4.04
C LEU A 414 5.26 -10.82 -3.36
N PRO A 415 5.50 -11.88 -2.55
CA PRO A 415 4.43 -12.50 -1.78
C PRO A 415 3.67 -11.48 -0.95
N LEU A 416 2.34 -11.56 -0.98
CA LEU A 416 1.45 -10.50 -0.46
C LEU A 416 1.74 -10.19 1.01
N GLU A 417 1.99 -11.21 1.83
CA GLU A 417 2.30 -11.07 3.26
C GLU A 417 3.65 -10.42 3.56
N ARG A 418 4.48 -10.17 2.55
CA ARG A 418 5.81 -9.55 2.70
C ARG A 418 5.88 -8.12 2.18
N LEU A 419 4.88 -7.70 1.41
CA LEU A 419 4.83 -6.39 0.78
C LEU A 419 5.04 -5.27 1.79
N GLU A 420 4.46 -5.44 2.98
CA GLU A 420 4.44 -4.44 4.03
C GLU A 420 5.58 -4.56 5.06
N ASN A 421 6.42 -5.60 4.99
CA ASN A 421 7.44 -5.86 6.02
C ASN A 421 8.47 -4.72 6.07
N LEU A 422 8.99 -4.29 4.91
CA LEU A 422 10.02 -3.25 4.84
C LEU A 422 9.44 -1.83 4.85
N SER A 423 8.34 -1.58 4.14
CA SER A 423 7.64 -0.28 4.14
C SER A 423 7.22 0.14 5.54
N MET A 424 6.55 -0.75 6.28
CA MET A 424 6.13 -0.47 7.65
C MET A 424 7.28 -0.51 8.66
N TRP A 425 8.44 -1.09 8.32
CA TRP A 425 9.63 -0.91 9.14
C TRP A 425 10.19 0.50 8.93
N PHE A 426 10.18 1.00 7.70
CA PHE A 426 10.58 2.37 7.41
C PHE A 426 9.67 3.43 8.03
N GLU A 427 8.34 3.26 7.97
CA GLU A 427 7.40 4.21 8.56
C GLU A 427 7.63 4.41 10.07
N LYS A 428 8.13 3.38 10.77
CA LYS A 428 8.39 3.42 12.21
C LYS A 428 9.55 4.33 12.60
N TRP A 429 10.45 4.65 11.67
CA TRP A 429 11.47 5.68 11.88
C TRP A 429 10.86 7.07 12.10
N ALA A 430 9.60 7.31 11.73
CA ALA A 430 8.89 8.54 12.08
C ALA A 430 8.69 8.72 13.60
N PHE A 431 8.77 7.63 14.36
CA PHE A 431 8.68 7.61 15.82
C PHE A 431 10.05 7.63 16.53
N HIS A 432 11.14 7.54 15.77
CA HIS A 432 12.48 7.45 16.33
C HIS A 432 12.94 8.80 16.94
N PRO A 433 13.58 8.82 18.12
CA PRO A 433 14.01 10.06 18.77
C PRO A 433 14.97 10.92 17.91
N GLU A 434 15.90 10.28 17.19
CA GLU A 434 16.89 11.00 16.36
C GLU A 434 16.29 11.73 15.15
N LEU A 435 15.02 11.50 14.81
CA LEU A 435 14.33 12.30 13.80
C LEU A 435 14.29 13.78 14.18
N ALA A 436 14.17 14.08 15.49
CA ALA A 436 14.21 15.45 16.00
C ALA A 436 15.56 16.13 15.74
N GLU A 437 16.66 15.37 15.87
CA GLU A 437 18.01 15.85 15.63
C GLU A 437 18.25 16.08 14.14
N ALA A 438 17.79 15.17 13.28
CA ALA A 438 17.89 15.28 11.83
C ALA A 438 17.20 16.55 11.29
N PHE A 439 16.17 17.03 11.98
CA PHE A 439 15.46 18.26 11.64
C PHE A 439 16.00 19.51 12.36
N ALA A 440 17.00 19.37 13.23
CA ALA A 440 17.54 20.45 14.06
C ALA A 440 16.44 21.22 14.81
N LEU A 441 15.48 20.49 15.39
CA LEU A 441 14.32 21.09 16.05
C LEU A 441 14.71 21.77 17.37
N ASP A 442 14.15 22.96 17.61
CA ASP A 442 14.17 23.61 18.93
C ASP A 442 13.27 22.88 19.94
N ALA A 443 13.31 23.29 21.21
CA ALA A 443 12.55 22.65 22.29
C ALA A 443 11.04 22.61 22.00
N THR A 444 10.46 23.69 21.48
CA THR A 444 9.02 23.77 21.19
C THR A 444 8.63 22.85 20.03
N ALA A 445 9.44 22.80 18.96
CA ALA A 445 9.21 21.92 17.83
C ALA A 445 9.40 20.44 18.20
N ARG A 446 10.33 20.11 19.12
CA ARG A 446 10.49 18.77 19.69
C ARG A 446 9.26 18.29 20.43
N GLU A 447 8.70 19.12 21.32
CA GLU A 447 7.42 18.79 21.97
C GLU A 447 6.29 18.60 20.95
N GLY A 448 6.29 19.42 19.89
CA GLY A 448 5.34 19.28 18.78
C GLY A 448 5.46 17.95 18.04
N LEU A 449 6.69 17.49 17.77
CA LEU A 449 6.96 16.19 17.16
C LEU A 449 6.47 15.03 18.06
N ILE A 450 6.79 15.08 19.35
CA ILE A 450 6.32 14.07 20.32
C ILE A 450 4.80 13.99 20.33
N LEU A 451 4.12 15.15 20.31
CA LEU A 451 2.66 15.19 20.24
C LEU A 451 2.12 14.54 18.95
N CYS A 452 2.76 14.81 17.80
CA CYS A 452 2.38 14.18 16.54
C CYS A 452 2.56 12.65 16.59
N GLN A 453 3.67 12.17 17.16
CA GLN A 453 3.94 10.74 17.35
C GLN A 453 2.89 10.08 18.25
N GLN A 454 2.53 10.72 19.38
CA GLN A 454 1.50 10.23 20.29
C GLN A 454 0.12 10.17 19.62
N VAL A 455 -0.28 11.23 18.91
CA VAL A 455 -1.56 11.24 18.17
C VAL A 455 -1.57 10.15 17.11
N LYS A 456 -0.46 9.97 16.38
CA LYS A 456 -0.37 8.92 15.38
C LYS A 456 -0.46 7.51 15.99
N GLY A 457 0.20 7.29 17.12
CA GLY A 457 0.08 6.02 17.86
C GLY A 457 -1.35 5.76 18.33
N LEU A 458 -2.07 6.78 18.80
CA LEU A 458 -3.49 6.67 19.16
C LEU A 458 -4.38 6.35 17.96
N GLU A 459 -4.12 6.92 16.79
CA GLU A 459 -4.83 6.58 15.55
C GLU A 459 -4.63 5.10 15.16
N TYR A 460 -3.42 4.57 15.31
CA TYR A 460 -3.16 3.13 15.13
C TYR A 460 -3.94 2.30 16.15
N ARG A 461 -3.86 2.61 17.45
CA ARG A 461 -4.61 1.91 18.51
C ARG A 461 -6.12 1.92 18.26
N ARG A 462 -6.68 3.04 17.78
CA ARG A 462 -8.11 3.16 17.42
C ARG A 462 -8.52 2.20 16.30
N THR A 463 -7.62 1.92 15.37
CA THR A 463 -7.91 1.10 14.16
C THR A 463 -7.51 -0.36 14.29
N HIS A 464 -6.88 -0.79 15.40
CA HIS A 464 -6.47 -2.18 15.60
C HIS A 464 -7.62 -3.17 15.45
N LEU A 465 -8.74 -2.96 16.16
CA LEU A 465 -9.91 -3.83 16.08
C LEU A 465 -10.52 -3.79 14.67
N GLU A 466 -10.64 -2.58 14.09
CA GLU A 466 -11.21 -2.39 12.77
C GLU A 466 -10.47 -3.22 11.71
N ARG A 467 -9.14 -3.14 11.70
CA ARG A 467 -8.27 -3.87 10.77
C ARG A 467 -8.28 -5.37 11.01
N ALA A 468 -8.24 -5.81 12.26
CA ALA A 468 -8.26 -7.23 12.61
C ALA A 468 -9.59 -7.90 12.21
N VAL A 469 -10.72 -7.28 12.53
CA VAL A 469 -12.05 -7.81 12.16
C VAL A 469 -12.25 -7.75 10.65
N THR A 470 -11.80 -6.70 9.97
CA THR A 470 -11.86 -6.63 8.50
C THR A 470 -11.06 -7.77 7.86
N ALA A 471 -9.85 -8.06 8.35
CA ALA A 471 -9.04 -9.18 7.85
C ALA A 471 -9.71 -10.53 8.13
N ALA A 472 -10.28 -10.74 9.32
CA ALA A 472 -11.00 -11.96 9.65
C ALA A 472 -12.25 -12.17 8.79
N LEU A 473 -13.01 -11.10 8.55
CA LEU A 473 -14.22 -11.14 7.71
C LEU A 473 -13.88 -11.41 6.24
N ASP A 474 -12.86 -10.73 5.70
CA ASP A 474 -12.36 -10.97 4.34
C ASP A 474 -11.82 -12.39 4.16
N LEU A 475 -11.02 -12.89 5.09
CA LEU A 475 -10.48 -14.24 5.05
C LEU A 475 -11.62 -15.27 5.09
N GLU A 476 -12.52 -15.17 6.07
CA GLU A 476 -13.52 -16.20 6.31
C GLU A 476 -14.56 -16.26 5.17
N VAL A 477 -15.02 -15.12 4.68
CA VAL A 477 -15.99 -15.09 3.57
C VAL A 477 -15.39 -15.70 2.28
N HIS A 478 -14.09 -15.53 2.02
CA HIS A 478 -13.43 -16.08 0.83
C HIS A 478 -12.95 -17.53 1.01
N ARG A 479 -12.87 -18.02 2.25
CA ARG A 479 -12.61 -19.42 2.60
C ARG A 479 -13.86 -20.29 2.46
N HIS A 480 -15.04 -19.76 2.79
CA HIS A 480 -16.32 -20.45 2.60
C HIS A 480 -16.77 -20.52 1.14
N SER A 481 -17.42 -21.63 0.79
CA SER A 481 -17.99 -21.85 -0.54
C SER A 481 -19.38 -21.22 -0.74
N THR A 482 -20.13 -20.95 0.33
CA THR A 482 -21.53 -20.46 0.23
C THR A 482 -21.89 -19.30 1.16
N ALA A 483 -21.18 -19.08 2.26
CA ALA A 483 -21.60 -18.12 3.29
C ALA A 483 -21.61 -16.66 2.79
N SER A 484 -22.59 -15.88 3.22
CA SER A 484 -22.69 -14.43 3.03
C SER A 484 -21.96 -13.66 4.14
N LEU A 485 -21.71 -12.37 3.95
CA LEU A 485 -21.21 -11.51 5.04
C LEU A 485 -22.19 -11.46 6.22
N ALA A 486 -23.50 -11.53 5.94
CA ALA A 486 -24.55 -11.55 6.95
C ALA A 486 -24.55 -12.82 7.82
N GLU A 487 -24.04 -13.94 7.29
CA GLU A 487 -23.85 -15.20 8.03
C GLU A 487 -22.50 -15.23 8.77
N VAL A 488 -21.42 -14.80 8.10
CA VAL A 488 -20.06 -14.84 8.68
C VAL A 488 -19.90 -13.86 9.85
N TYR A 489 -20.45 -12.64 9.76
CA TYR A 489 -20.22 -11.63 10.80
C TYR A 489 -20.78 -12.02 12.19
N PRO A 490 -22.01 -12.55 12.33
CA PRO A 490 -22.49 -13.10 13.59
C PRO A 490 -21.57 -14.16 14.20
N GLU A 491 -21.00 -15.06 13.39
CA GLU A 491 -20.06 -16.07 13.89
C GLU A 491 -18.78 -15.44 14.45
N LEU A 492 -18.21 -14.45 13.76
CA LEU A 492 -17.06 -13.70 14.26
C LEU A 492 -17.40 -12.90 15.53
N GLN A 493 -18.61 -12.35 15.58
CA GLN A 493 -19.12 -11.61 16.73
C GLN A 493 -19.18 -12.48 17.99
N GLU A 494 -19.69 -13.71 17.86
CA GLU A 494 -19.72 -14.69 18.94
C GLU A 494 -18.30 -15.14 19.32
N ARG A 495 -17.49 -15.54 18.33
CA ARG A 495 -16.14 -16.08 18.53
C ARG A 495 -15.22 -15.11 19.28
N TYR A 496 -15.28 -13.83 18.95
CA TYR A 496 -14.37 -12.81 19.49
C TYR A 496 -15.01 -11.85 20.49
N GLY A 497 -16.31 -11.98 20.75
CA GLY A 497 -17.05 -11.10 21.66
C GLY A 497 -17.15 -9.65 21.14
N LEU A 498 -17.55 -9.46 19.88
CA LEU A 498 -17.58 -8.16 19.21
C LEU A 498 -18.85 -7.33 19.48
N ALA A 499 -19.89 -7.93 20.06
CA ALA A 499 -21.27 -7.40 20.09
C ALA A 499 -21.42 -5.95 20.58
N ASN A 500 -20.55 -5.51 21.50
CA ASN A 500 -20.59 -4.16 22.09
C ASN A 500 -19.51 -3.21 21.55
N HIS A 501 -18.70 -3.65 20.59
CA HIS A 501 -17.51 -2.92 20.13
C HIS A 501 -17.61 -2.48 18.67
N CYS A 502 -18.28 -3.24 17.81
CA CYS A 502 -18.45 -2.92 16.38
C CYS A 502 -19.68 -3.58 15.77
N THR A 503 -20.10 -3.09 14.60
CA THR A 503 -21.18 -3.65 13.77
C THR A 503 -20.70 -3.95 12.35
N LEU A 504 -21.43 -4.77 11.58
CA LEU A 504 -21.07 -5.13 10.20
C LEU A 504 -20.82 -3.88 9.33
N GLY A 505 -21.62 -2.83 9.52
CA GLY A 505 -21.52 -1.57 8.77
C GLY A 505 -20.19 -0.83 8.96
N ASP A 506 -19.40 -1.15 9.98
CA ASP A 506 -18.06 -0.59 10.17
C ASP A 506 -17.06 -1.09 9.11
N PHE A 507 -17.32 -2.23 8.47
CA PHE A 507 -16.35 -2.95 7.63
C PHE A 507 -16.66 -2.93 6.14
N LEU A 508 -17.94 -2.77 5.75
CA LEU A 508 -18.37 -2.96 4.36
C LEU A 508 -17.67 -2.03 3.37
N SER A 509 -17.37 -0.79 3.77
CA SER A 509 -16.70 0.15 2.87
C SER A 509 -15.32 -0.34 2.40
N SER A 510 -14.63 -1.12 3.24
CA SER A 510 -13.30 -1.69 2.95
C SER A 510 -13.34 -2.66 1.78
N PHE A 511 -14.45 -3.41 1.61
CA PHE A 511 -14.61 -4.35 0.50
C PHE A 511 -14.65 -3.66 -0.87
N THR A 512 -14.88 -2.34 -0.92
CA THR A 512 -14.81 -1.57 -2.18
C THR A 512 -13.40 -1.06 -2.52
N TRP A 513 -12.41 -1.28 -1.65
CA TRP A 513 -11.05 -0.79 -1.88
C TRP A 513 -10.30 -1.64 -2.91
N PRO A 514 -9.39 -1.04 -3.71
CA PRO A 514 -8.67 -1.75 -4.77
C PRO A 514 -7.96 -3.03 -4.30
N MET A 515 -7.39 -3.03 -3.09
CA MET A 515 -6.67 -4.18 -2.54
C MET A 515 -7.60 -5.40 -2.30
N PHE A 516 -8.82 -5.18 -1.81
CA PHE A 516 -9.81 -6.25 -1.59
C PHE A 516 -10.40 -6.77 -2.90
N GLN A 517 -10.30 -5.98 -3.97
CA GLN A 517 -10.69 -6.38 -5.31
C GLN A 517 -9.57 -7.17 -6.00
N ALA A 518 -8.30 -6.78 -5.78
CA ALA A 518 -7.13 -7.44 -6.36
C ALA A 518 -6.79 -8.77 -5.68
N HIS A 519 -6.87 -8.81 -4.34
CA HIS A 519 -6.39 -9.95 -3.53
C HIS A 519 -7.42 -10.34 -2.45
N PRO A 520 -8.62 -10.81 -2.86
CA PRO A 520 -9.67 -11.20 -1.92
C PRO A 520 -9.22 -12.32 -0.96
N GLY A 521 -9.48 -12.15 0.33
CA GLY A 521 -9.10 -13.07 1.39
C GLY A 521 -7.67 -12.89 1.93
N ALA A 522 -6.86 -12.01 1.34
CA ALA A 522 -5.47 -11.80 1.74
C ALA A 522 -5.26 -10.57 2.64
N ASN A 523 -6.32 -9.91 3.15
CA ASN A 523 -6.13 -8.72 3.99
C ASN A 523 -5.36 -8.99 5.30
N PHE A 524 -5.22 -10.26 5.71
CA PHE A 524 -4.31 -10.65 6.81
C PHE A 524 -2.84 -10.24 6.56
N ALA A 525 -2.43 -10.12 5.28
CA ALA A 525 -1.08 -9.71 4.88
C ALA A 525 -0.68 -8.34 5.43
N TYR A 526 -1.64 -7.41 5.52
CA TYR A 526 -1.39 -6.10 6.13
C TYR A 526 -1.01 -6.23 7.61
N LEU A 527 -1.75 -7.06 8.36
CA LEU A 527 -1.48 -7.30 9.77
C LEU A 527 -0.15 -8.06 9.96
N TRP A 528 0.18 -8.95 9.03
CA TRP A 528 1.44 -9.67 9.00
C TRP A 528 2.62 -8.70 8.91
N GLY A 529 2.62 -7.80 7.92
CA GLY A 529 3.67 -6.80 7.79
C GLY A 529 3.72 -5.83 8.96
N ALA A 530 2.57 -5.46 9.53
CA ALA A 530 2.52 -4.58 10.68
C ALA A 530 3.12 -5.22 11.94
N ALA A 531 2.85 -6.50 12.17
CA ALA A 531 3.44 -7.29 13.26
C ALA A 531 4.94 -7.54 13.04
N ASP A 532 5.35 -7.99 11.85
CA ASP A 532 6.75 -8.26 11.53
C ASP A 532 7.62 -7.00 11.64
N SER A 533 7.16 -5.90 11.05
CA SER A 533 7.86 -4.61 11.13
C SER A 533 7.97 -4.09 12.56
N ALA A 534 6.92 -4.22 13.39
CA ALA A 534 6.95 -3.81 14.79
C ALA A 534 7.94 -4.64 15.61
N ARG A 535 7.94 -5.96 15.42
CA ARG A 535 8.88 -6.88 16.06
C ARG A 535 10.33 -6.54 15.72
N ARG A 536 10.61 -6.24 14.45
CA ARG A 536 11.97 -5.88 13.98
C ARG A 536 12.40 -4.49 14.40
N PHE A 537 11.47 -3.54 14.48
CA PHE A 537 11.79 -2.16 14.84
C PHE A 537 11.93 -1.94 16.35
N SER A 538 11.23 -2.74 17.18
CA SER A 538 11.22 -2.53 18.63
C SER A 538 12.61 -2.44 19.28
N PRO A 539 13.60 -3.30 18.93
CA PRO A 539 14.97 -3.14 19.43
C PRO A 539 15.67 -1.86 18.94
N VAL A 540 15.37 -1.44 17.71
CA VAL A 540 15.97 -0.28 17.04
C VAL A 540 15.54 1.03 17.69
N MET A 541 14.35 1.09 18.29
CA MET A 541 13.80 2.29 18.94
C MET A 541 14.71 2.91 20.01
N THR A 542 15.62 2.11 20.58
CA THR A 542 16.53 2.53 21.67
C THR A 542 17.99 2.64 21.23
N THR A 543 18.27 2.46 19.94
CA THR A 543 19.62 2.51 19.37
C THR A 543 19.76 3.70 18.44
N SER A 544 20.93 4.35 18.40
CA SER A 544 21.19 5.38 17.38
C SER A 544 21.13 4.80 15.96
N VAL A 545 20.81 5.61 14.95
CA VAL A 545 20.82 5.21 13.53
C VAL A 545 22.15 4.54 13.15
N ALA A 546 23.28 5.11 13.59
CA ALA A 546 24.62 4.56 13.35
C ALA A 546 24.87 3.17 14.00
N ALA A 547 24.04 2.76 14.95
CA ALA A 547 24.16 1.53 15.73
C ALA A 547 23.02 0.53 15.45
N VAL A 548 22.21 0.74 14.41
CA VAL A 548 21.14 -0.18 13.98
C VAL A 548 21.64 -1.61 13.70
N GLY A 549 22.93 -1.74 13.41
CA GLY A 549 23.63 -3.01 13.21
C GLY A 549 24.44 -3.02 11.91
N PRO A 550 25.30 -4.02 11.69
CA PRO A 550 26.01 -4.15 10.42
C PRO A 550 25.03 -4.36 9.26
N PRO A 551 25.22 -3.69 8.10
CA PRO A 551 24.27 -3.76 6.98
C PRO A 551 23.89 -5.17 6.51
N HIS A 552 24.85 -6.09 6.49
CA HIS A 552 24.61 -7.47 6.07
C HIS A 552 23.69 -8.23 7.04
N GLU A 553 23.71 -7.90 8.34
CA GLU A 553 22.84 -8.52 9.33
C GLU A 553 21.41 -8.00 9.23
N VAL A 554 21.25 -6.68 9.05
CA VAL A 554 19.93 -6.08 8.81
C VAL A 554 19.33 -6.62 7.52
N ARG A 555 20.11 -6.69 6.42
CA ARG A 555 19.66 -7.33 5.16
C ARG A 555 19.25 -8.79 5.35
N ARG A 556 19.99 -9.56 6.16
CA ARG A 556 19.64 -10.96 6.49
C ARG A 556 18.31 -11.08 7.22
N GLN A 557 17.97 -10.09 8.06
CA GLN A 557 16.65 -10.04 8.70
C GLN A 557 15.55 -9.86 7.64
N PHE A 558 15.75 -9.01 6.64
CA PHE A 558 14.77 -8.74 5.56
C PHE A 558 14.94 -9.63 4.32
N ARG A 559 15.70 -10.74 4.40
CA ARG A 559 16.01 -11.57 3.22
C ARG A 559 14.77 -12.02 2.44
N SER A 560 13.66 -12.29 3.12
CA SER A 560 12.40 -12.72 2.50
C SER A 560 11.71 -11.62 1.69
N CYS A 561 12.02 -10.35 1.96
CA CYS A 561 11.55 -9.21 1.18
C CYS A 561 12.30 -9.06 -0.15
N PHE A 562 13.52 -9.61 -0.24
CA PHE A 562 14.39 -9.47 -1.41
C PHE A 562 14.43 -10.74 -2.28
N ASN A 563 14.28 -11.91 -1.66
CA ASN A 563 14.31 -13.21 -2.33
C ASN A 563 12.96 -13.92 -2.19
N PHE A 564 12.28 -14.15 -3.31
CA PHE A 564 10.93 -14.69 -3.34
C PHE A 564 10.85 -16.20 -3.03
N ASP A 565 11.99 -16.88 -3.06
CA ASP A 565 12.11 -18.30 -2.74
C ASP A 565 12.35 -18.56 -1.25
N GLU A 566 12.70 -17.52 -0.47
CA GLU A 566 12.76 -17.63 1.00
C GLU A 566 11.36 -17.94 1.55
N PRO A 567 11.24 -18.65 2.69
CA PRO A 567 9.97 -18.85 3.38
C PRO A 567 9.49 -17.57 4.09
N SER A 568 8.20 -17.54 4.42
CA SER A 568 7.61 -16.50 5.27
C SER A 568 7.63 -16.98 6.71
N ASP A 569 8.36 -16.28 7.58
CA ASP A 569 8.35 -16.56 9.02
C ASP A 569 7.12 -15.88 9.64
N GLU A 570 6.27 -16.64 10.34
CA GLU A 570 5.11 -16.07 11.03
C GLU A 570 5.54 -15.11 12.14
N PRO A 571 5.14 -13.82 12.09
CA PRO A 571 5.52 -12.85 13.09
C PRO A 571 4.70 -13.03 14.37
N ASP A 572 5.24 -12.52 15.47
CA ASP A 572 4.47 -12.36 16.69
C ASP A 572 3.37 -11.30 16.48
N SER A 573 2.12 -11.74 16.39
CA SER A 573 0.95 -10.86 16.24
C SER A 573 0.84 -9.83 17.37
N GLY A 574 1.40 -10.10 18.55
CA GLY A 574 1.42 -9.18 19.70
C GLY A 574 2.28 -7.94 19.49
N ALA A 575 3.30 -8.04 18.64
CA ALA A 575 4.34 -7.02 18.52
C ALA A 575 3.80 -5.65 18.08
N ILE A 576 2.80 -5.61 17.20
CA ILE A 576 2.18 -4.35 16.75
C ILE A 576 1.46 -3.64 17.91
N TYR A 577 0.78 -4.38 18.78
CA TYR A 577 0.04 -3.83 19.92
C TYR A 577 1.01 -3.27 20.95
N GLU A 578 2.02 -4.07 21.32
CA GLU A 578 3.07 -3.63 22.25
C GLU A 578 3.81 -2.39 21.77
N PHE A 579 4.12 -2.32 20.47
CA PHE A 579 4.84 -1.19 19.89
C PHE A 579 4.09 0.14 20.08
N TYR A 580 2.82 0.17 19.71
CA TYR A 580 2.02 1.39 19.83
C TYR A 580 1.59 1.70 21.27
N GLU A 581 1.52 0.70 22.15
CA GLU A 581 1.34 0.92 23.59
C GLU A 581 2.57 1.53 24.25
N LYS A 582 3.79 1.18 23.79
CA LYS A 582 5.05 1.78 24.28
C LYS A 582 5.27 3.21 23.78
N ILE A 583 4.85 3.52 22.55
CA ILE A 583 4.99 4.86 21.92
C ILE A 583 3.97 5.86 22.43
N VAL A 584 2.82 5.36 22.89
CA VAL A 584 1.82 6.17 23.58
C VAL A 584 1.87 5.80 25.06
N PRO A 585 2.99 6.06 25.77
CA PRO A 585 3.03 5.77 27.19
C PRO A 585 1.92 6.58 27.86
N GLY A 586 1.27 5.93 28.83
CA GLY A 586 0.08 6.41 29.49
C GLY A 586 0.11 7.90 29.82
N THR A 587 -1.08 8.48 29.84
CA THR A 587 -1.45 9.84 30.22
C THR A 587 -1.10 10.19 31.67
N ALA A 588 0.15 9.92 32.07
CA ALA A 588 0.77 10.21 33.34
C ALA A 588 1.95 11.20 33.13
N PRO A 589 2.18 12.13 34.06
CA PRO A 589 3.00 13.33 33.87
C PRO A 589 4.51 13.06 34.02
N GLY A 590 5.10 12.23 33.15
CA GLY A 590 6.45 11.69 33.40
C GLY A 590 7.46 11.61 32.26
N TRP A 591 7.13 11.99 31.02
CA TRP A 591 8.12 11.99 29.92
C TRP A 591 9.00 13.26 29.88
N ALA A 592 8.76 14.25 30.75
CA ALA A 592 9.64 15.40 30.89
C ALA A 592 10.72 15.16 31.95
N ALA A 593 11.56 14.11 31.80
CA ALA A 593 12.85 13.99 32.48
C ALA A 593 13.59 12.70 32.03
N ALA A 594 14.28 12.76 30.90
CA ALA A 594 15.53 12.04 30.67
C ALA A 594 16.35 12.84 29.65
#